data_AF-A0AAV7KIQ3-F1
#
_entry.id   AF-A0AAV7KIQ3-F1
#
_cell.length_a   1.000
_cell.length_b   1.000
_cell.length_c   1.000
_cell.angle_alpha   90.00
_cell.angle_beta   90.00
_cell.angle_gamma   90.00
#
_symmetry.space_group_name_H-M   'P 1'
#
loop_
_entity.id
_entity.type
_entity.pdbx_description
1 polymer ?
#
loop_
_entity_poly.entity_id
_entity_poly.type
_entity_poly.pdbx_seq_one_letter_code
_entity_poly.pdbx_strand_id
1 'polypeptide(L)'
;MKVIFDTSKTMARRTIAFQGTYQEKKYDWTSPESQNGILKVLYRGVMAALLYSIKCSPGGLFAVMVDDTTDISNVEQMSLCLRYVKDDLTVSEIFLGFIETPSTTRQNMYKQLRDSLNALGLSLDQRRGQGYDGPQI
;
A
#
# COMPACT_ATOMS: atom_id res chain seq x y z
N MET A 1 -11.88 24.74 -1.87
CA MET A 1 -12.59 23.73 -2.69
C MET A 1 -13.34 24.33 -3.90
N LYS A 2 -14.07 25.46 -3.77
CA LYS A 2 -14.72 26.17 -4.90
C LYS A 2 -13.81 26.49 -6.10
N VAL A 3 -12.59 26.94 -5.83
CA VAL A 3 -11.63 27.37 -6.88
C VAL A 3 -11.26 26.25 -7.87
N ILE A 4 -11.17 25.01 -7.39
CA ILE A 4 -10.84 23.82 -8.22
C ILE A 4 -12.01 23.48 -9.16
N PHE A 5 -13.24 23.64 -8.69
CA PHE A 5 -14.45 23.42 -9.50
C PHE A 5 -14.61 24.48 -10.59
N ASP A 6 -14.25 25.73 -10.32
CA ASP A 6 -14.35 26.81 -11.31
C ASP A 6 -13.26 26.70 -12.40
N THR A 7 -12.06 26.25 -12.02
CA THR A 7 -10.97 26.02 -12.98
C THR A 7 -11.24 24.84 -13.90
N SER A 8 -11.81 23.74 -13.40
CA SER A 8 -12.17 22.60 -14.24
C SER A 8 -13.28 22.94 -15.24
N LYS A 9 -14.30 23.69 -14.81
CA LYS A 9 -15.37 24.20 -15.70
C LYS A 9 -14.83 25.16 -16.76
N THR A 10 -13.88 26.01 -16.42
CA THR A 10 -13.27 26.97 -17.36
C THR A 10 -12.38 26.29 -18.39
N MET A 11 -11.61 25.27 -17.99
CA MET A 11 -10.81 24.45 -18.91
C MET A 11 -11.70 23.61 -19.85
N ALA A 12 -12.78 23.00 -19.32
CA ALA A 12 -13.74 22.27 -20.14
C ALA A 12 -14.37 23.18 -21.20
N ARG A 13 -14.80 24.40 -20.83
CA ARG A 13 -15.38 25.38 -21.76
C ARG A 13 -14.40 25.82 -22.87
N ARG A 14 -13.10 25.92 -22.58
CA ARG A 14 -12.08 26.28 -23.59
C ARG A 14 -11.84 25.18 -24.61
N THR A 15 -11.97 23.90 -24.23
CA THR A 15 -11.81 22.76 -25.15
C THR A 15 -13.05 22.56 -26.05
N ILE A 16 -14.24 22.91 -25.57
CA ILE A 16 -15.53 22.73 -26.27
C ILE A 16 -15.70 23.66 -27.49
N ALA A 17 -14.91 24.74 -27.60
CA ALA A 17 -14.95 25.59 -28.79
C ALA A 17 -14.44 24.89 -30.07
N PHE A 18 -13.84 23.69 -29.97
CA PHE A 18 -13.24 23.00 -31.11
C PHE A 18 -13.95 21.71 -31.55
N GLN A 19 -14.70 21.01 -30.71
CA GLN A 19 -15.42 19.77 -31.10
C GLN A 19 -16.72 19.59 -30.30
N GLY A 20 -17.71 18.92 -30.92
CA GLY A 20 -19.13 18.89 -30.55
C GLY A 20 -19.53 18.54 -29.11
N THR A 21 -20.79 18.89 -28.81
CA THR A 21 -21.63 18.63 -27.63
C THR A 21 -20.98 17.93 -26.41
N TYR A 22 -20.72 18.73 -25.37
CA TYR A 22 -20.38 18.26 -24.02
C TYR A 22 -21.61 17.60 -23.36
N GLN A 23 -21.56 16.29 -23.15
CA GLN A 23 -22.47 15.58 -22.25
C GLN A 23 -21.88 15.65 -20.83
N GLU A 24 -22.58 16.31 -19.91
CA GLU A 24 -22.15 16.44 -18.52
C GLU A 24 -22.25 15.06 -17.84
N LYS A 25 -21.11 14.36 -17.69
CA LYS A 25 -21.07 13.11 -16.92
C LYS A 25 -21.43 13.42 -15.47
N LYS A 26 -22.59 12.95 -15.01
CA LYS A 26 -22.99 13.02 -13.61
C LYS A 26 -22.17 11.99 -12.82
N TYR A 27 -21.24 12.47 -12.00
CA TYR A 27 -20.42 11.62 -11.13
C TYR A 27 -21.08 11.51 -9.75
N ASP A 28 -21.29 10.28 -9.29
CA ASP A 28 -21.66 10.00 -7.91
C ASP A 28 -20.38 9.76 -7.10
N TRP A 29 -19.93 10.79 -6.38
CA TRP A 29 -18.74 10.72 -5.53
C TRP A 29 -18.89 9.79 -4.33
N THR A 30 -20.12 9.38 -4.00
CA THR A 30 -20.43 8.43 -2.93
C THR A 30 -20.63 7.00 -3.42
N SER A 31 -20.58 6.77 -4.73
CA SER A 31 -20.59 5.42 -5.30
C SER A 31 -19.38 4.60 -4.82
N PRO A 32 -19.53 3.27 -4.61
CA PRO A 32 -18.43 2.40 -4.22
C PRO A 32 -17.22 2.51 -5.15
N GLU A 33 -17.45 2.65 -6.46
CA GLU A 33 -16.39 2.75 -7.47
C GLU A 33 -15.55 4.03 -7.27
N SER A 34 -16.22 5.16 -7.02
CA SER A 34 -15.54 6.44 -6.81
C SER A 34 -14.77 6.44 -5.49
N GLN A 35 -15.37 5.93 -4.42
CA GLN A 35 -14.72 5.84 -3.11
C GLN A 35 -13.51 4.91 -3.14
N ASN A 36 -13.63 3.72 -3.76
CA ASN A 36 -12.52 2.77 -3.92
C ASN A 36 -11.40 3.35 -4.80
N GLY A 37 -11.75 4.13 -5.82
CA GLY A 37 -10.77 4.85 -6.64
C GLY A 37 -9.94 5.83 -5.82
N ILE A 38 -10.59 6.64 -4.98
CA ILE A 38 -9.92 7.58 -4.07
C ILE A 38 -9.04 6.83 -3.06
N LEU A 39 -9.59 5.79 -2.43
CA LEU A 39 -8.86 4.98 -1.46
C LEU A 39 -7.58 4.39 -2.07
N LYS A 40 -7.66 3.89 -3.30
CA LYS A 40 -6.51 3.33 -4.02
C LYS A 40 -5.42 4.36 -4.30
N VAL A 41 -5.78 5.60 -4.62
CA VAL A 41 -4.80 6.69 -4.84
C VAL A 41 -4.11 7.05 -3.52
N LEU A 42 -4.88 7.18 -2.44
CA LEU A 42 -4.34 7.46 -1.11
C LEU A 42 -3.40 6.35 -0.64
N TYR A 43 -3.83 5.09 -0.74
CA TYR A 43 -3.02 3.92 -0.42
C TYR A 43 -1.68 3.95 -1.14
N ARG A 44 -1.67 4.19 -2.46
CA ARG A 44 -0.43 4.27 -3.25
C ARG A 44 0.50 5.38 -2.76
N GLY A 45 -0.04 6.55 -2.44
CA GLY A 45 0.74 7.68 -1.94
C GLY A 45 1.39 7.37 -0.58
N VAL A 46 0.61 6.83 0.35
CA VAL A 46 1.11 6.43 1.68
C VAL A 46 2.15 5.33 1.56
N MET A 47 1.87 4.27 0.80
CA MET A 47 2.81 3.16 0.61
C MET A 47 4.13 3.62 -0.04
N ALA A 48 4.06 4.49 -1.05
CA ALA A 48 5.26 5.04 -1.67
C ALA A 48 6.13 5.83 -0.66
N ALA A 49 5.50 6.64 0.21
CA ALA A 49 6.22 7.40 1.23
C ALA A 49 6.87 6.49 2.30
N LEU A 50 6.16 5.44 2.73
CA LEU A 50 6.68 4.45 3.68
C LEU A 50 7.88 3.70 3.08
N LEU A 51 7.74 3.21 1.84
CA LEU A 51 8.81 2.49 1.15
C LEU A 51 10.02 3.39 0.87
N TYR A 52 9.79 4.66 0.53
CA TYR A 52 10.86 5.64 0.38
C TYR A 52 11.65 5.81 1.68
N SER A 53 10.96 5.92 2.82
CA SER A 53 11.60 6.04 4.14
C SER A 53 12.50 4.85 4.46
N ILE A 54 12.08 3.63 4.12
CA ILE A 54 12.87 2.41 4.32
C ILE A 54 14.06 2.38 3.35
N LYS A 55 13.87 2.73 2.07
CA LYS A 55 14.94 2.69 1.06
C LYS A 55 16.01 3.75 1.28
N CYS A 56 15.64 4.91 1.83
CA CYS A 56 16.58 5.98 2.17
C CYS A 56 17.33 5.72 3.48
N SER A 57 16.91 4.74 4.28
CA SER A 57 17.66 4.35 5.47
C SER A 57 19.07 3.83 5.11
N PRO A 58 20.03 3.84 6.05
CA PRO A 58 21.38 3.37 5.81
C PRO A 58 21.41 1.94 5.23
N GLY A 59 21.83 1.82 3.97
CA GLY A 59 21.88 0.55 3.23
C GLY A 59 20.53 -0.05 2.84
N GLY A 60 19.42 0.64 3.10
CA GLY A 60 18.05 0.17 2.84
C GLY A 60 17.72 -1.10 3.63
N LEU A 61 18.31 -1.28 4.81
CA LEU A 61 18.25 -2.51 5.59
C LEU A 61 17.01 -2.55 6.46
N PHE A 62 16.38 -3.73 6.55
CA PHE A 62 15.18 -3.90 7.37
C PHE A 62 15.09 -5.30 7.98
N ALA A 63 14.33 -5.43 9.05
CA ALA A 63 13.86 -6.70 9.60
C ALA A 63 12.37 -6.87 9.30
N VAL A 64 11.97 -8.10 8.99
CA VAL A 64 10.58 -8.46 8.72
C VAL A 64 9.96 -8.99 10.00
N MET A 65 8.77 -8.52 10.35
CA MET A 65 7.96 -9.03 11.45
C MET A 65 6.61 -9.46 10.89
N VAL A 66 6.24 -10.69 11.15
CA VAL A 66 4.96 -11.26 10.69
C VAL A 66 4.24 -11.88 11.88
N ASP A 67 2.94 -11.61 11.95
CA ASP A 67 2.06 -12.20 12.96
C ASP A 67 0.81 -12.76 12.28
N ASP A 68 0.43 -13.97 12.67
CA ASP A 68 -0.70 -14.71 12.13
C ASP A 68 -1.99 -14.24 12.82
N THR A 69 -2.97 -13.84 12.04
CA THR A 69 -4.23 -13.31 12.54
C THR A 69 -5.40 -13.84 11.74
N THR A 70 -6.55 -14.02 12.39
CA THR A 70 -7.78 -14.45 11.74
C THR A 70 -8.74 -13.27 11.66
N ASP A 71 -9.27 -12.99 10.47
CA ASP A 71 -10.23 -11.90 10.31
C ASP A 71 -11.64 -12.24 10.82
N ILE A 72 -12.55 -11.26 10.82
CA ILE A 72 -13.93 -11.44 11.30
C ILE A 72 -14.74 -12.47 10.50
N SER A 73 -14.27 -12.86 9.31
CA SER A 73 -14.88 -13.86 8.44
C SER A 73 -14.25 -15.25 8.57
N ASN A 74 -13.34 -15.43 9.55
CA ASN A 74 -12.55 -16.63 9.78
C ASN A 74 -11.56 -16.96 8.65
N VAL A 75 -11.08 -15.94 7.94
CA VAL A 75 -10.01 -16.09 6.95
C VAL A 75 -8.67 -15.81 7.62
N GLU A 76 -7.73 -16.74 7.43
CA GLU A 76 -6.35 -16.62 7.91
C GLU A 76 -5.58 -15.55 7.11
N GLN A 77 -4.91 -14.65 7.83
CA GLN A 77 -4.15 -13.55 7.27
C GLN A 77 -2.83 -13.37 8.04
N MET A 78 -1.83 -12.83 7.37
CA MET A 78 -0.55 -12.47 7.98
C MET A 78 -0.45 -10.95 8.03
N SER A 79 -0.26 -10.39 9.23
CA SER A 79 0.05 -8.98 9.38
C SER A 79 1.54 -8.76 9.07
N LEU A 80 1.85 -7.83 8.16
CA LEU A 80 3.23 -7.54 7.75
C LEU A 80 3.71 -6.22 8.34
N CYS A 81 4.73 -6.30 9.18
CA CYS A 81 5.44 -5.16 9.77
C CYS A 81 6.92 -5.18 9.34
N LEU A 82 7.49 -4.01 9.10
CA LEU A 82 8.93 -3.84 8.88
C LEU A 82 9.54 -2.96 9.97
N ARG A 83 10.68 -3.39 10.48
CA ARG A 83 11.51 -2.61 11.42
C ARG A 83 12.80 -2.20 10.71
N TYR A 84 13.15 -0.92 10.74
CA TYR A 84 14.37 -0.39 10.16
C TYR A 84 14.98 0.69 11.06
N VAL A 85 16.23 1.06 10.80
CA VAL A 85 16.96 2.08 11.58
C VAL A 85 17.11 3.32 10.70
N LYS A 86 16.74 4.48 11.23
CA LYS A 86 16.89 5.77 10.56
C LYS A 86 18.33 6.29 10.67
N ASP A 87 18.65 7.36 9.94
CA ASP A 87 19.98 7.99 9.96
C ASP A 87 20.40 8.48 11.36
N ASP A 88 19.43 8.86 12.19
CA ASP A 88 19.64 9.29 13.58
C ASP A 88 19.78 8.12 14.57
N LEU A 89 19.95 6.90 14.06
CA LEU A 89 20.04 5.65 14.82
C LEU A 89 18.76 5.29 15.60
N THR A 90 17.64 5.95 15.33
CA THR A 90 16.35 5.56 15.92
C THR A 90 15.74 4.38 15.19
N VAL A 91 15.18 3.45 15.95
CA VAL A 91 14.43 2.32 15.41
C VAL A 91 13.03 2.79 15.04
N SER A 92 12.58 2.43 13.84
CA SER A 92 11.24 2.72 13.35
C SER A 92 10.57 1.45 12.89
N GLU A 93 9.28 1.35 13.18
CA GLU A 93 8.42 0.25 12.78
C GLU A 93 7.29 0.76 11.90
N ILE A 94 7.00 0.03 10.83
CA ILE A 94 5.95 0.37 9.88
C ILE A 94 5.12 -0.87 9.61
N PHE A 95 3.81 -0.75 9.83
CA PHE A 95 2.83 -1.71 9.35
C PHE A 95 2.54 -1.47 7.86
N LEU A 96 2.66 -2.51 7.04
CA LEU A 96 2.45 -2.44 5.60
C LEU A 96 1.07 -2.94 5.17
N GLY A 97 0.43 -3.79 5.97
CA GLY A 97 -0.88 -4.35 5.68
C GLY A 97 -0.98 -5.82 6.01
N PHE A 98 -2.09 -6.41 5.59
CA PHE A 98 -2.37 -7.83 5.72
C PHE A 98 -2.12 -8.56 4.40
N ILE A 99 -1.65 -9.78 4.50
CA ILE A 99 -1.49 -10.71 3.38
C ILE A 99 -2.47 -11.85 3.63
N GLU A 100 -3.50 -11.95 2.78
CA GLU A 100 -4.43 -13.08 2.84
C GLU A 100 -3.68 -14.39 2.62
N THR A 101 -3.98 -15.41 3.43
CA THR A 101 -3.27 -16.68 3.38
C THR A 101 -4.24 -17.82 3.10
N PRO A 102 -4.55 -18.13 1.83
CA PRO A 102 -5.53 -19.17 1.47
C PRO A 102 -5.13 -20.60 1.86
N SER A 103 -3.88 -20.81 2.30
CA SER A 103 -3.36 -22.09 2.76
C SER A 103 -2.35 -21.88 3.87
N THR A 104 -2.60 -22.46 5.05
CA THR A 104 -1.77 -22.39 6.26
C THR A 104 -0.47 -23.22 6.17
N THR A 105 -0.13 -23.72 4.98
CA THR A 105 1.14 -24.41 4.77
C THR A 105 2.27 -23.38 4.78
N ARG A 106 3.27 -23.57 5.65
CA ARG A 106 4.44 -22.67 5.82
C ARG A 106 5.11 -22.26 4.51
N GLN A 107 5.26 -23.19 3.56
CA GLN A 107 5.84 -22.91 2.25
C GLN A 107 5.02 -21.88 1.45
N ASN A 108 3.68 -21.93 1.55
CA ASN A 108 2.80 -20.97 0.89
C ASN A 108 2.86 -19.61 1.58
N MET A 109 2.93 -19.57 2.90
CA MET A 109 3.12 -18.32 3.67
C MET A 109 4.41 -17.61 3.27
N TYR A 110 5.54 -18.33 3.30
CA TYR A 110 6.83 -17.77 2.88
C TYR A 110 6.80 -17.27 1.42
N LYS A 111 6.20 -18.05 0.52
CA LYS A 111 6.04 -17.65 -0.88
C LYS A 111 5.25 -16.34 -1.00
N GLN A 112 4.12 -16.24 -0.31
CA GLN A 112 3.27 -15.04 -0.35
C GLN A 112 3.96 -13.83 0.27
N LEU A 113 4.67 -14.02 1.39
CA LEU A 113 5.51 -12.98 1.99
C LEU A 113 6.56 -12.47 1.00
N ARG A 114 7.32 -13.39 0.39
CA ARG A 114 8.34 -13.05 -0.61
C ARG A 114 7.73 -12.31 -1.79
N ASP A 115 6.64 -12.82 -2.36
CA ASP A 115 6.00 -12.24 -3.52
C ASP A 115 5.43 -10.84 -3.19
N SER A 116 4.92 -10.64 -1.97
CA SER A 116 4.47 -9.35 -1.46
C SER A 116 5.62 -8.34 -1.29
N LEU A 117 6.74 -8.76 -0.69
CA LEU A 117 7.94 -7.90 -0.56
C LEU A 117 8.51 -7.52 -1.93
N ASN A 118 8.55 -8.46 -2.87
CA ASN A 118 8.97 -8.21 -4.26
C ASN A 118 8.05 -7.21 -4.97
N ALA A 119 6.73 -7.32 -4.77
CA ALA A 119 5.75 -6.37 -5.34
C ALA A 119 5.94 -4.94 -4.78
N LEU A 120 6.41 -4.82 -3.53
CA LEU A 120 6.80 -3.55 -2.90
C LEU A 120 8.21 -3.08 -3.31
N GLY A 121 8.93 -3.87 -4.10
CA GLY A 121 10.29 -3.58 -4.54
C GLY A 121 11.28 -3.56 -3.38
N LEU A 122 11.09 -4.44 -2.39
CA LEU A 122 11.99 -4.67 -1.27
C LEU A 122 12.73 -5.99 -1.52
N SER A 123 14.07 -5.94 -1.61
CA SER A 123 14.86 -7.15 -1.82
C SER A 123 15.02 -7.93 -0.53
N LEU A 124 14.89 -9.26 -0.60
CA LEU A 124 15.21 -10.15 0.52
C LEU A 124 16.70 -10.08 0.92
N ASP A 125 17.60 -9.61 0.05
CA ASP A 125 19.03 -9.47 0.36
C ASP A 125 19.30 -8.32 1.35
N GLN A 126 18.39 -7.34 1.40
CA GLN A 126 18.44 -6.21 2.33
C GLN A 126 17.84 -6.55 3.70
N ARG A 127 17.20 -7.72 3.82
CA ARG A 127 16.68 -8.22 5.08
C ARG A 127 17.84 -8.56 6.03
N ARG A 128 17.74 -8.13 7.28
CA ARG A 128 18.71 -8.38 8.35
C ARG A 128 18.15 -9.13 9.55
N GLY A 129 16.84 -9.31 9.60
CA GLY A 129 16.17 -10.07 10.65
C GLY A 129 14.81 -10.56 10.22
N GLN A 130 14.28 -11.55 10.94
CA GLN A 130 12.92 -12.04 10.81
C GLN A 130 12.37 -12.37 12.20
N GLY A 131 11.15 -11.95 12.50
CA GLY A 131 10.40 -12.32 13.69
C GLY A 131 9.03 -12.83 13.27
N TYR A 132 8.66 -14.02 13.73
CA TYR A 132 7.37 -14.64 13.49
C TYR A 132 6.75 -14.97 14.84
N ASP A 133 5.48 -14.60 15.06
CA ASP A 133 4.74 -15.08 16.23
C ASP A 133 4.02 -16.38 15.84
N GLY A 134 4.47 -17.52 16.39
CA GLY A 134 3.98 -18.86 16.04
C GLY A 134 5.07 -19.90 15.74
N PRO A 135 4.71 -21.19 15.52
CA PRO A 135 5.66 -22.27 15.28
C PRO A 135 6.35 -22.14 13.90
N GLN A 136 7.46 -21.38 13.90
CA GLN A 136 8.61 -21.36 12.98
C GLN A 136 8.30 -21.71 11.49
N ILE A 137 8.27 -20.65 10.66
CA ILE A 137 8.33 -20.68 9.18
C ILE A 137 9.72 -21.10 8.71
#